data_AF-A0A1F4Q7A8-F1
#
_entry.id   AF-A0A1F4Q7A8-F1
#
_cell.length_a   1.000
_cell.length_b   1.000
_cell.length_c   1.000
_cell.angle_alpha   90.00
_cell.angle_beta   90.00
_cell.angle_gamma   90.00
#
_symmetry.space_group_name_H-M   'P 1'
#
loop_
_entity.id
_entity.type
_entity.pdbx_description
1 polymer ?
#
loop_
_entity_poly.entity_id
_entity_poly.type
_entity_poly.pdbx_seq_one_letter_code
_entity_poly.pdbx_strand_id
1 'polypeptide(L)'
;MALHLRNFTPAHRRAVRRSRNAIERRLANLPCPVPRDLVESLRAILFADRPLVDLVYGGGDGGPATPYARSAGYRIVLYARAFSATAGSQARLAPVLFHELIHIARGWELDSEAFENAWFTRKEGARPPTREDWAIFKDQRYQGWWVRVDPRTRRVTDYADRPIHTFPARPTRSG
;
A
#
# COMPACT_ATOMS: atom_id res chain seq x y z
N MET A 1 17.63 11.45 -2.74
CA MET A 1 16.60 11.70 -1.70
C MET A 1 15.23 11.51 -2.34
N ALA A 2 14.45 10.48 -1.96
CA ALA A 2 13.38 9.98 -2.85
C ALA A 2 11.93 10.36 -2.49
N LEU A 3 11.61 10.48 -1.19
CA LEU A 3 10.31 10.97 -0.73
C LEU A 3 10.42 12.43 -0.33
N HIS A 4 9.65 13.30 -0.97
CA HIS A 4 9.63 14.72 -0.65
C HIS A 4 8.51 15.06 0.32
N LEU A 5 8.91 15.29 1.57
CA LEU A 5 8.00 15.52 2.70
C LEU A 5 7.55 16.99 2.75
N ARG A 6 6.27 17.25 2.48
CA ARG A 6 5.63 18.56 2.56
C ARG A 6 4.67 18.67 3.75
N ASN A 7 4.64 19.82 4.40
CA ASN A 7 3.69 20.19 5.47
C ASN A 7 3.71 19.30 6.72
N PHE A 8 4.77 18.50 6.92
CA PHE A 8 4.94 17.70 8.13
C PHE A 8 5.67 18.46 9.23
N THR A 9 5.16 18.35 10.46
CA THR A 9 5.87 18.74 11.68
C THR A 9 7.14 17.89 11.86
N PRO A 10 8.13 18.33 12.66
CA PRO A 10 9.31 17.53 12.96
C PRO A 10 8.99 16.14 13.54
N ALA A 11 7.93 16.04 14.36
CA ALA A 11 7.48 14.77 14.92
C ALA A 11 6.95 13.82 13.83
N HIS A 12 6.10 14.33 12.93
CA HIS A 12 5.60 13.52 11.81
C HIS A 12 6.73 13.08 10.88
N ARG A 13 7.70 13.96 10.57
CA ARG A 13 8.88 13.60 9.76
C ARG A 13 9.68 12.45 10.39
N ARG A 14 9.87 12.46 11.71
CA ARG A 14 10.52 11.35 12.42
C ARG A 14 9.72 10.06 12.33
N ALA A 15 8.39 10.13 12.46
CA ALA A 15 7.52 8.97 12.31
C ALA A 15 7.60 8.38 10.89
N VAL A 16 7.48 9.21 9.86
CA VAL A 16 7.61 8.79 8.46
C VAL A 16 8.96 8.15 8.20
N ARG A 17 10.06 8.72 8.71
CA ARG A 17 11.40 8.13 8.57
C ARG A 17 11.49 6.75 9.24
N ARG A 18 10.93 6.58 10.44
CA ARG A 18 10.90 5.26 11.11
C ARG A 18 10.10 4.23 10.30
N SER A 19 8.94 4.62 9.77
CA SER A 19 8.11 3.77 8.92
C SER A 19 8.83 3.38 7.64
N ARG A 20 9.47 4.33 6.96
CA ARG A 20 10.30 4.09 5.78
C ARG A 20 11.42 3.10 6.09
N ASN A 21 12.18 3.30 7.18
CA ASN A 21 13.26 2.39 7.55
C ASN A 21 12.76 0.97 7.85
N ALA A 22 11.54 0.82 8.38
CA ALA A 22 10.94 -0.49 8.59
C ALA A 22 10.64 -1.20 7.25
N ILE A 23 10.12 -0.46 6.27
CA ILE A 23 9.87 -0.96 4.91
C ILE A 23 11.18 -1.34 4.23
N GLU A 24 12.21 -0.48 4.28
CA GLU A 24 13.53 -0.75 3.70
C GLU A 24 14.17 -2.02 4.29
N ARG A 25 14.09 -2.22 5.61
CA ARG A 25 14.57 -3.46 6.24
C ARG A 25 13.84 -4.70 5.74
N ARG A 26 12.52 -4.62 5.54
CA ARG A 26 11.73 -5.74 4.98
C ARG A 26 12.00 -5.95 3.49
N LEU A 27 12.34 -4.91 2.74
CA LEU A 27 12.81 -5.05 1.35
C LEU A 27 14.18 -5.72 1.24
N ALA A 28 15.01 -5.63 2.28
CA ALA A 28 16.28 -6.34 2.36
C ALA A 28 16.10 -7.82 2.77
N ASN A 29 15.05 -8.12 3.53
CA ASN A 29 14.70 -9.48 3.96
C ASN A 29 13.18 -9.71 3.83
N LEU A 30 12.78 -10.21 2.65
CA LEU A 30 11.38 -10.26 2.24
C LEU A 30 10.54 -11.18 3.15
N PRO A 31 9.46 -10.67 3.78
CA PRO A 31 8.59 -11.48 4.65
C PRO A 31 7.78 -12.57 3.93
N CYS A 32 7.60 -12.43 2.62
CA CYS A 32 6.88 -13.35 1.75
C CYS A 32 7.50 -13.32 0.35
N PRO A 33 7.15 -14.25 -0.55
CA PRO A 33 7.46 -14.08 -1.97
C PRO A 33 6.92 -12.74 -2.49
N VAL A 34 7.76 -11.98 -3.19
CA VAL A 34 7.39 -10.69 -3.79
C VAL A 34 7.94 -10.63 -5.20
N PRO A 35 7.13 -10.23 -6.19
CA PRO A 35 7.58 -10.14 -7.57
C PRO A 35 8.75 -9.19 -7.77
N ARG A 36 9.69 -9.58 -8.64
CA ARG A 36 10.92 -8.80 -8.90
C ARG A 36 10.61 -7.36 -9.31
N ASP A 37 9.64 -7.15 -10.20
CA ASP A 37 9.27 -5.83 -10.71
C ASP A 37 8.67 -4.92 -9.63
N LEU A 38 7.92 -5.48 -8.67
CA LEU A 38 7.45 -4.76 -7.49
C LEU A 38 8.63 -4.37 -6.58
N VAL A 39 9.56 -5.31 -6.31
CA VAL A 39 10.76 -5.01 -5.51
C VAL A 39 11.60 -3.90 -6.15
N GLU A 40 11.85 -3.99 -7.46
CA GLU A 40 12.57 -2.98 -8.22
C GLU A 40 11.86 -1.62 -8.20
N SER A 41 10.54 -1.61 -8.38
CA SER A 41 9.75 -0.38 -8.33
C SER A 41 9.78 0.27 -6.94
N LEU A 42 9.63 -0.50 -5.87
CA LEU A 42 9.70 -0.01 -4.49
C LEU A 42 11.10 0.51 -4.15
N ARG A 43 12.16 -0.17 -4.59
CA ARG A 43 13.54 0.30 -4.44
C ARG A 43 13.73 1.62 -5.17
N ALA A 44 13.33 1.71 -6.44
CA ALA A 44 13.47 2.93 -7.22
C ALA A 44 12.74 4.12 -6.57
N ILE A 45 11.54 3.90 -6.02
CA ILE A 45 10.78 4.92 -5.29
C ILE A 45 11.47 5.33 -3.98
N LEU A 46 12.07 4.40 -3.24
CA LEU A 46 12.67 4.69 -1.93
C LEU A 46 14.10 5.23 -2.02
N PHE A 47 14.86 4.84 -3.05
CA PHE A 47 16.27 5.20 -3.25
C PHE A 47 16.49 6.32 -4.27
N ALA A 48 15.42 6.83 -4.88
CA ALA A 48 15.38 8.01 -5.76
C ALA A 48 15.81 7.78 -7.22
N ASP A 49 15.60 6.56 -7.73
CA ASP A 49 15.86 6.21 -9.14
C ASP A 49 14.65 6.49 -10.06
N ARG A 50 13.52 6.96 -9.49
CA ARG A 50 12.26 7.29 -10.17
C ARG A 50 11.79 8.72 -9.83
N PRO A 51 10.80 9.29 -10.56
CA PRO A 51 10.28 10.62 -10.26
C PRO A 51 9.88 10.73 -8.79
N LEU A 52 10.23 11.88 -8.21
CA LEU A 52 10.08 12.22 -6.80
C LEU A 52 8.63 11.99 -6.34
N VAL A 53 8.43 11.13 -5.35
CA VAL A 53 7.10 10.93 -4.74
C VAL A 53 6.87 12.00 -3.69
N ASP A 54 5.86 12.83 -3.91
CA ASP A 54 5.42 13.85 -2.95
C ASP A 54 4.65 13.15 -1.81
N LEU A 55 5.20 13.20 -0.60
CA LEU A 55 4.48 12.84 0.61
C LEU A 55 3.95 14.14 1.23
N VAL A 56 2.63 14.26 1.39
CA VAL A 56 2.00 15.49 1.87
C VAL A 56 1.20 15.19 3.13
N TYR A 57 1.34 16.02 4.16
CA TYR A 57 0.43 15.99 5.29
C TYR A 57 -0.93 16.57 4.90
N GLY A 58 -1.98 15.75 4.95
CA GLY A 58 -3.34 16.12 4.57
C GLY A 58 -4.13 16.87 5.66
N GLY A 59 -3.59 16.97 6.87
CA GLY A 59 -4.30 17.57 8.00
C GLY A 59 -5.40 16.66 8.58
N GLY A 60 -6.40 17.28 9.19
CA GLY A 60 -7.51 16.64 9.89
C GLY A 60 -7.33 16.56 11.41
N ASP A 61 -8.43 16.29 12.10
CA ASP A 61 -8.48 16.05 13.55
C ASP A 61 -8.14 14.59 13.92
N GLY A 62 -8.03 13.70 12.93
CA GLY A 62 -7.80 12.27 13.13
C GLY A 62 -9.07 11.51 13.52
N GLY A 63 -10.25 12.10 13.30
CA GLY A 63 -11.53 11.49 13.57
C GLY A 63 -11.80 10.20 12.76
N PRO A 64 -12.85 9.44 13.15
CA PRO A 64 -13.14 8.13 12.56
C PRO A 64 -13.55 8.20 11.07
N ALA A 65 -14.02 9.35 10.59
CA ALA A 65 -14.34 9.57 9.18
C ALA A 65 -13.13 10.01 8.33
N THR A 66 -12.02 10.43 8.97
CA THR A 66 -10.81 10.79 8.23
C THR A 66 -10.16 9.52 7.68
N PRO A 67 -9.83 9.44 6.38
CA PRO A 67 -9.05 8.34 5.84
C PRO A 67 -7.65 8.31 6.47
N TYR A 68 -6.95 7.18 6.38
CA TYR A 68 -5.56 7.10 6.83
C TYR A 68 -4.61 7.76 5.82
N ALA A 69 -4.77 7.38 4.56
CA ALA A 69 -4.03 7.93 3.44
C ALA A 69 -4.86 7.88 2.17
N ARG A 70 -4.37 8.57 1.13
CA ARG A 70 -4.80 8.45 -0.26
C ARG A 70 -3.61 8.66 -1.18
N SER A 71 -3.56 7.97 -2.31
CA SER A 71 -2.61 8.26 -3.38
C SER A 71 -3.31 8.69 -4.68
N ALA A 72 -2.62 9.53 -5.45
CA ALA A 72 -3.00 9.92 -6.80
C ALA A 72 -1.75 10.31 -7.59
N GLY A 73 -1.49 9.65 -8.72
CA GLY A 73 -0.25 9.85 -9.48
C GLY A 73 0.98 9.52 -8.62
N TYR A 74 1.96 10.43 -8.56
CA TYR A 74 3.16 10.31 -7.70
C TYR A 74 3.03 11.06 -6.36
N ARG A 75 1.81 11.22 -5.85
CA ARG A 75 1.55 11.91 -4.57
C ARG A 75 0.82 10.98 -3.61
N ILE A 76 1.28 10.95 -2.37
CA ILE A 76 0.62 10.30 -1.24
C ILE A 76 0.25 11.37 -0.22
N VAL A 77 -1.02 11.44 0.16
CA VAL A 77 -1.53 12.30 1.23
C VAL A 77 -1.71 11.44 2.48
N LEU A 78 -0.96 11.75 3.53
CA LEU A 78 -1.10 11.11 4.85
C LEU A 78 -1.88 12.03 5.78
N TYR A 79 -2.99 11.55 6.33
CA TYR A 79 -3.83 12.31 7.25
C TYR A 79 -3.43 12.08 8.70
N ALA A 80 -3.89 12.96 9.61
CA ALA A 80 -3.61 12.88 11.05
C ALA A 80 -3.84 11.47 11.63
N ARG A 81 -4.89 10.79 11.17
CA ARG A 81 -5.27 9.43 11.62
C ARG A 81 -4.18 8.38 11.38
N ALA A 82 -3.33 8.52 10.36
CA ALA A 82 -2.18 7.62 10.14
C ALA A 82 -1.12 7.70 11.24
N PHE A 83 -1.04 8.83 11.94
CA PHE A 83 -0.08 9.09 13.01
C PHE A 83 -0.64 8.74 14.39
N SER A 84 -1.96 8.66 14.53
CA SER A 84 -2.63 8.34 15.78
C SER A 84 -2.66 6.84 16.05
N ALA A 85 -2.18 6.44 17.23
CA ALA A 85 -2.50 5.14 17.81
C ALA A 85 -3.95 5.16 18.30
N THR A 86 -4.74 4.13 17.99
CA THR A 86 -6.03 3.92 18.68
C THR A 86 -5.81 3.02 19.90
N ALA A 87 -6.68 3.13 20.92
CA ALA A 87 -6.55 2.35 22.15
C ALA A 87 -6.29 0.86 21.86
N GLY A 88 -5.14 0.35 22.32
CA GLY A 88 -4.71 -1.04 22.11
C GLY A 88 -4.01 -1.36 20.78
N SER A 89 -3.73 -0.39 19.90
CA SER A 89 -2.96 -0.61 18.67
C SER A 89 -1.95 0.50 18.37
N GLN A 90 -0.82 0.16 17.73
CA GLN A 90 0.15 1.17 17.32
C GLN A 90 -0.37 2.01 16.14
N ALA A 91 0.24 3.18 15.94
CA ALA A 91 -0.01 4.01 14.76
C ALA A 91 0.23 3.19 13.48
N ARG A 92 -0.74 3.21 12.56
CA ARG A 92 -0.75 2.41 11.32
C ARG A 92 0.18 2.94 10.23
N LEU A 93 1.05 3.89 10.54
CA LEU A 93 1.78 4.66 9.54
C LEU A 93 2.65 3.80 8.61
N ALA A 94 3.33 2.77 9.14
CA ALA A 94 4.17 1.91 8.32
C ALA A 94 3.38 1.03 7.33
N PRO A 95 2.37 0.26 7.76
CA PRO A 95 1.53 -0.49 6.82
C PRO A 95 0.80 0.42 5.83
N VAL A 96 0.22 1.53 6.28
CA VAL A 96 -0.46 2.50 5.40
C VAL A 96 0.49 3.09 4.37
N LEU A 97 1.70 3.51 4.76
CA LEU A 97 2.67 4.04 3.80
C LEU A 97 3.07 2.96 2.79
N PHE A 98 3.25 1.72 3.22
CA PHE A 98 3.60 0.61 2.33
C PHE A 98 2.49 0.29 1.33
N HIS A 99 1.24 0.25 1.79
CA HIS A 99 0.05 0.10 0.97
C HIS A 99 0.03 1.14 -0.17
N GLU A 100 0.21 2.42 0.18
CA GLU A 100 0.21 3.49 -0.83
C GLU A 100 1.40 3.40 -1.79
N LEU A 101 2.59 2.98 -1.31
CA LEU A 101 3.75 2.77 -2.18
C LEU A 101 3.51 1.66 -3.21
N ILE A 102 2.71 0.63 -2.87
CA ILE A 102 2.31 -0.41 -3.83
C ILE A 102 1.45 0.19 -4.95
N HIS A 103 0.52 1.09 -4.62
CA HIS A 103 -0.23 1.82 -5.65
C HIS A 103 0.66 2.67 -6.55
N ILE A 104 1.63 3.40 -5.99
CA ILE A 104 2.62 4.15 -6.79
C ILE A 104 3.44 3.20 -7.68
N ALA A 105 3.74 2.00 -7.19
CA ALA A 105 4.38 0.94 -7.96
C ALA A 105 3.47 0.28 -9.01
N ARG A 106 2.24 0.77 -9.19
CA ARG A 106 1.19 0.31 -10.12
C ARG A 106 0.36 -0.90 -9.64
N GLY A 107 0.52 -1.29 -8.39
CA GLY A 107 -0.34 -2.29 -7.75
C GLY A 107 -1.77 -1.82 -7.58
N TRP A 108 -2.68 -2.77 -7.63
CA TRP A 108 -4.10 -2.56 -7.37
C TRP A 108 -4.41 -2.74 -5.88
N GLU A 109 -5.66 -2.44 -5.49
CA GLU A 109 -6.13 -2.60 -4.11
C GLU A 109 -5.88 -4.01 -3.56
N LEU A 110 -6.09 -5.05 -4.37
CA LEU A 110 -5.84 -6.41 -3.94
C LEU A 110 -4.36 -6.67 -3.66
N ASP A 111 -3.46 -6.08 -4.46
CA ASP A 111 -2.02 -6.16 -4.23
C ASP A 111 -1.61 -5.44 -2.95
N SER A 112 -2.08 -4.20 -2.77
CA SER A 112 -1.73 -3.38 -1.59
C SER A 112 -2.21 -4.04 -0.29
N GLU A 113 -3.45 -4.54 -0.26
CA GLU A 113 -4.02 -5.25 0.88
C GLU A 113 -3.33 -6.59 1.18
N ALA A 114 -3.06 -7.40 0.15
CA ALA A 114 -2.41 -8.70 0.32
C ALA A 114 -0.98 -8.56 0.84
N PHE A 115 -0.19 -7.64 0.27
CA PHE A 115 1.17 -7.40 0.71
C PHE A 115 1.22 -6.67 2.05
N GLU A 116 0.31 -5.72 2.36
CA GLU A 116 0.21 -5.10 3.69
C GLU A 116 0.08 -6.20 4.77
N ASN A 117 -0.86 -7.13 4.59
CA ASN A 117 -1.13 -8.17 5.58
C ASN A 117 -0.09 -9.29 5.60
N ALA A 118 0.70 -9.46 4.54
CA ALA A 118 1.85 -10.36 4.54
C ALA A 118 3.09 -9.71 5.18
N TRP A 119 3.25 -8.39 5.04
CA TRP A 119 4.42 -7.67 5.53
C TRP A 119 4.26 -7.12 6.93
N PHE A 120 3.05 -6.88 7.43
CA PHE A 120 2.86 -6.30 8.74
C PHE A 120 1.89 -7.12 9.58
N THR A 121 2.14 -7.16 10.88
CA THR A 121 1.24 -7.80 11.83
C THR A 121 0.11 -6.87 12.25
N ARG A 122 -0.96 -7.42 12.82
CA ARG A 122 -2.03 -6.63 13.44
C ARG A 122 -1.53 -5.68 14.54
N LYS A 123 -0.46 -6.06 15.26
CA LYS A 123 0.17 -5.22 16.29
C LYS A 123 0.87 -3.99 15.67
N GLU A 124 1.42 -4.15 14.47
CA GLU A 124 2.01 -3.07 13.67
C GLU A 124 0.97 -2.23 12.92
N GLY A 125 -0.30 -2.62 12.99
CA GLY A 125 -1.40 -1.87 12.41
C GLY A 125 -1.91 -2.38 11.07
N ALA A 126 -1.44 -3.53 10.57
CA ALA A 126 -2.07 -4.18 9.42
C ALA A 126 -3.52 -4.55 9.73
N ARG A 127 -4.42 -4.34 8.76
CA ARG A 127 -5.82 -4.71 8.90
C ARG A 127 -6.25 -5.59 7.72
N PRO A 128 -7.10 -6.59 7.98
CA PRO A 128 -7.67 -7.38 6.90
C PRO A 128 -8.57 -6.51 6.02
N PRO A 129 -8.80 -6.93 4.75
CA PRO A 129 -9.67 -6.21 3.83
C PRO A 129 -11.09 -6.02 4.38
N THR A 130 -11.63 -4.83 4.18
CA THR A 130 -12.98 -4.41 4.50
C THR A 130 -14.00 -4.97 3.49
N ARG A 131 -15.30 -4.74 3.75
CA ARG A 131 -16.37 -5.15 2.82
C ARG A 131 -16.26 -4.45 1.47
N GLU A 132 -15.82 -3.20 1.45
CA GLU A 132 -15.63 -2.41 0.22
C GLU A 132 -14.46 -2.98 -0.59
N ASP A 133 -13.36 -3.32 0.07
CA ASP A 133 -12.20 -3.96 -0.58
C ASP A 133 -12.60 -5.30 -1.20
N TRP A 134 -13.39 -6.12 -0.49
CA TRP A 134 -13.91 -7.37 -1.05
C TRP A 134 -14.84 -7.17 -2.25
N ALA A 135 -15.57 -6.06 -2.33
CA ALA A 135 -16.37 -5.71 -3.50
C ALA A 135 -15.46 -5.37 -4.69
N ILE A 136 -14.43 -4.55 -4.47
CA ILE A 136 -13.41 -4.22 -5.48
C ILE A 136 -12.72 -5.50 -5.97
N PHE A 137 -12.33 -6.40 -5.06
CA PHE A 137 -11.67 -7.65 -5.41
C PHE A 137 -12.57 -8.53 -6.27
N LYS A 138 -13.87 -8.62 -5.92
CA LYS A 138 -14.84 -9.37 -6.71
C LYS A 138 -14.97 -8.80 -8.13
N ASP A 139 -15.04 -7.49 -8.27
CA ASP A 139 -15.10 -6.82 -9.58
C ASP A 139 -13.83 -7.07 -10.40
N GLN A 140 -12.69 -7.21 -9.72
CA GLN A 140 -11.40 -7.59 -10.30
C GLN A 140 -11.20 -9.12 -10.41
N ARG A 141 -12.26 -9.93 -10.23
CA ARG A 141 -12.22 -11.41 -10.30
C ARG A 141 -11.18 -12.04 -9.36
N TYR A 142 -10.96 -11.41 -8.20
CA TYR A 142 -10.03 -11.81 -7.14
C TYR A 142 -8.57 -11.86 -7.60
N GLN A 143 -8.21 -10.99 -8.53
CA GLN A 143 -6.87 -10.88 -9.11
C GLN A 143 -6.38 -9.44 -9.03
N GLY A 144 -5.20 -9.27 -8.45
CA GLY A 144 -4.39 -8.07 -8.58
C GLY A 144 -3.42 -8.20 -9.75
N TRP A 145 -2.50 -7.25 -9.84
CA TRP A 145 -1.41 -7.32 -10.80
C TRP A 145 -0.45 -8.48 -10.49
N TRP A 146 -0.20 -8.72 -9.20
CA TRP A 146 0.79 -9.67 -8.68
C TRP A 146 0.21 -10.79 -7.82
N VAL A 147 -0.99 -10.61 -7.28
CA VAL A 147 -1.58 -11.58 -6.33
C VAL A 147 -2.91 -12.15 -6.82
N ARG A 148 -3.15 -13.41 -6.46
CA ARG A 148 -4.45 -14.07 -6.63
C ARG A 148 -4.94 -14.60 -5.30
N VAL A 149 -6.23 -14.40 -5.04
CA VAL A 149 -6.90 -14.91 -3.83
C VAL A 149 -7.96 -15.95 -4.20
N ASP A 150 -8.04 -17.03 -3.44
CA ASP A 150 -9.15 -17.97 -3.53
C ASP A 150 -10.41 -17.31 -2.93
N PRO A 151 -11.49 -17.13 -3.71
CA PRO A 151 -12.69 -16.45 -3.24
C PRO A 151 -13.41 -17.17 -2.09
N ARG A 152 -13.24 -18.50 -1.96
CA ARG A 152 -13.89 -19.28 -0.91
C ARG A 152 -13.13 -19.18 0.41
N THR A 153 -11.82 -19.38 0.36
CA THR A 153 -10.97 -19.41 1.57
C THR A 153 -10.41 -18.04 1.95
N ARG A 154 -10.48 -17.06 1.04
CA ARG A 154 -9.92 -15.71 1.19
C ARG A 154 -8.42 -15.70 1.43
N ARG A 155 -7.73 -16.77 1.03
CA ARG A 155 -6.28 -16.90 1.15
C ARG A 155 -5.61 -16.55 -0.16
N VAL A 156 -4.45 -15.88 -0.07
CA VAL A 156 -3.57 -15.70 -1.23
C VAL A 156 -3.12 -17.10 -1.67
N THR A 157 -3.27 -17.37 -2.97
CA THR A 157 -2.91 -18.65 -3.60
C THR A 157 -1.71 -18.52 -4.53
N ASP A 158 -1.38 -17.29 -4.95
CA ASP A 158 -0.26 -17.03 -5.85
C ASP A 158 0.31 -15.62 -5.62
N TYR A 159 1.64 -15.52 -5.68
CA TYR A 159 2.43 -14.29 -5.77
C TYR A 159 3.23 -14.39 -7.07
N ALA A 160 2.71 -13.83 -8.16
CA ALA A 160 3.25 -14.07 -9.49
C ALA A 160 4.39 -13.10 -9.84
N ASP A 161 5.52 -13.65 -10.28
CA ASP A 161 6.64 -12.91 -10.91
C ASP A 161 6.30 -12.33 -12.32
N ARG A 162 5.01 -12.23 -12.64
CA ARG A 162 4.49 -11.76 -13.93
C ARG A 162 3.10 -11.15 -13.74
N PRO A 163 2.66 -10.23 -14.63
CA PRO A 163 1.29 -9.71 -14.58
C PRO A 163 0.26 -10.85 -14.68
N ILE A 164 -0.59 -11.00 -13.65
CA ILE A 164 -1.65 -12.03 -13.63
C ILE A 164 -2.84 -11.60 -14.49
N HIS A 165 -3.20 -10.32 -14.42
CA HIS A 165 -4.37 -9.77 -15.07
C HIS A 165 -4.16 -8.30 -15.47
N THR A 166 -4.30 -8.02 -16.76
CA THR A 166 -4.59 -6.66 -17.26
C THR A 166 -6.10 -6.60 -17.44
N PHE A 167 -6.79 -5.54 -16.96
CA PHE A 167 -8.23 -5.33 -17.24
C PHE A 167 -8.58 -5.74 -18.68
N PRO A 168 -9.76 -6.33 -18.95
CA PRO A 168 -10.15 -6.52 -20.34
C PRO A 168 -10.13 -5.14 -21.00
N ALA A 169 -9.53 -5.03 -22.19
CA ALA A 169 -10.00 -4.04 -23.14
C ALA A 169 -11.53 -4.17 -23.17
N ARG A 170 -12.25 -3.07 -22.98
CA ARG A 170 -13.72 -3.05 -23.03
C ARG A 170 -14.20 -4.00 -24.13
N PRO A 171 -15.25 -4.80 -23.91
CA PRO A 171 -15.80 -5.57 -25.01
C PRO A 171 -16.12 -4.58 -26.13
N THR A 172 -15.44 -4.72 -27.27
CA THR A 172 -15.96 -4.23 -28.53
C THR A 172 -17.34 -4.85 -28.65
N ARG A 173 -18.37 -4.02 -28.56
CA ARG A 173 -19.70 -4.40 -29.02
C ARG A 173 -19.54 -4.90 -30.45
N SER A 174 -19.61 -6.20 -30.63
CA SER A 174 -19.68 -6.84 -31.93
C SER A 174 -21.08 -7.40 -32.08
N GLY A 175 -21.82 -6.86 -33.05
CA GLY A 175 -23.08 -7.39 -33.58
C GLY A 175 -24.32 -6.91 -32.86
#